data_AF-G4ZLQ5-F1
#
_entry.id   AF-G4ZLQ5-F1
#
_cell.length_a   1.000
_cell.length_b   1.000
_cell.length_c   1.000
_cell.angle_alpha   90.00
_cell.angle_beta   90.00
_cell.angle_gamma   90.00
#
_symmetry.space_group_name_H-M   'P 1'
#
loop_
_entity.id
_entity.type
_entity.pdbx_description
1 polymer ?
#
loop_
_entity_poly.entity_id
_entity_poly.type
_entity_poly.pdbx_seq_one_letter_code
_entity_poly.pdbx_strand_id
1 'polypeptide(L)'
;MEQARDGLHWQISGDTAVPKDYEKDLATFRRLEAQNKIVFKAHPSLHAFPWSIPPKVSNHNINQALKKLSFARAKGELAPALTKVVNRLEARAKHDDGLWQALQQTPNQLWRHRNAITEYQVWINYRLAVSQLNLYFDGRQTDNSCRKLASCKEHKETLAHIFWECPCANTYWEALVTRWTGQRWQQHDLAKFKANCMSRSPPKLSSVMQARLQATFTDEVEAYVIEWNRVWWILSSICITVLWIQRNRVTHQQEQVTQQGSKQEFLKTGLQQLRALTRRERRHPHTKIQGTRLLLCLGMLARPLQEAPPQGVSQVQPPDRTMTPALISWLRKFQTSCKQ
;
A
#
# COMPACT_ATOMS: atom_id res chain seq x y z
N MET A 1 10.45 14.61 32.23
CA MET A 1 9.17 15.01 31.61
C MET A 1 8.15 13.98 32.07
N GLU A 2 6.97 14.44 32.45
CA GLU A 2 5.85 13.62 32.92
C GLU A 2 4.66 13.78 31.97
N GLN A 3 3.91 12.71 31.76
CA GLN A 3 2.71 12.77 30.92
C GLN A 3 1.57 13.40 31.71
N ALA A 4 0.92 14.41 31.12
CA ALA A 4 -0.28 15.01 31.69
C ALA A 4 -1.42 13.99 31.76
N ARG A 5 -2.37 14.22 32.66
CA ARG A 5 -3.50 13.29 32.91
C ARG A 5 -4.38 13.03 31.68
N ASP A 6 -4.33 13.90 30.68
CA ASP A 6 -5.07 13.74 29.41
C ASP A 6 -4.43 12.73 28.45
N GLY A 7 -3.25 12.20 28.77
CA GLY A 7 -2.53 11.21 27.95
C GLY A 7 -2.00 11.77 26.62
N LEU A 8 -2.12 13.07 26.36
CA LEU A 8 -1.77 13.72 25.10
C LEU A 8 -0.60 14.68 25.26
N HIS A 9 -0.56 15.42 26.37
CA HIS A 9 0.43 16.47 26.61
C HIS A 9 1.50 16.02 27.60
N TRP A 10 2.66 16.66 27.50
CA TRP A 10 3.83 16.36 28.32
C TRP A 10 4.30 17.61 29.05
N GLN A 11 4.65 17.42 30.32
CA GLN A 11 5.12 18.44 31.24
C GLN A 11 6.58 18.22 31.59
N ILE A 12 7.32 19.29 31.88
CA ILE A 12 8.72 19.18 32.26
C ILE A 12 8.80 18.92 33.76
N SER A 13 9.35 17.75 34.14
CA SER A 13 9.56 17.35 35.53
C SER A 13 10.46 18.35 36.25
N GLY A 14 10.06 18.79 37.45
CA GLY A 14 10.62 19.96 38.15
C GLY A 14 12.04 19.82 38.73
N ASP A 15 12.61 18.61 38.78
CA ASP A 15 13.70 18.32 39.73
C ASP A 15 15.10 18.07 39.14
N THR A 16 15.36 18.42 37.88
CA THR A 16 16.72 18.31 37.33
C THR A 16 17.39 19.66 37.18
N ALA A 17 18.49 19.86 37.91
CA ALA A 17 19.43 20.95 37.66
C ALA A 17 19.94 20.85 36.21
N VAL A 18 19.51 21.79 35.37
CA VAL A 18 19.84 21.81 33.94
C VAL A 18 21.17 22.55 33.75
N PRO A 19 22.16 21.99 33.04
CA PRO A 19 23.39 22.69 32.73
C PRO A 19 23.13 24.00 31.97
N LYS A 20 23.91 25.06 32.23
CA LYS A 20 23.72 26.41 31.67
C LYS A 20 23.52 26.44 30.14
N ASP A 21 24.19 25.54 29.43
CA ASP A 21 24.13 25.45 27.97
C ASP A 21 22.72 25.12 27.43
N TYR A 22 21.84 24.54 28.26
CA TYR A 22 20.50 24.10 27.88
C TYR A 22 19.38 24.98 28.46
N GLU A 23 19.69 26.09 29.12
CA GLU A 23 18.68 26.99 29.73
C GLU A 23 17.74 27.60 28.66
N LYS A 24 18.27 27.96 27.49
CA LYS A 24 17.48 28.51 26.37
C LYS A 24 16.52 27.49 25.78
N ASP A 25 16.96 26.24 25.66
CA ASP A 25 16.13 25.15 25.18
C ASP A 25 15.03 24.84 26.21
N LEU A 26 15.39 24.79 27.50
CA LEU A 26 14.43 24.61 28.59
C LEU A 26 13.35 25.71 28.60
N ALA A 27 13.74 26.98 28.45
CA ALA A 27 12.80 28.09 28.35
C ALA A 27 11.86 27.94 27.15
N THR A 28 12.38 27.45 26.01
CA THR A 28 11.58 27.17 24.82
C THR A 28 10.58 26.04 25.07
N PHE A 29 11.01 24.95 25.71
CA PHE A 29 10.13 23.84 26.06
C PHE A 29 9.07 24.26 27.08
N ARG A 30 9.40 25.01 28.13
CA ARG A 30 8.42 25.54 29.10
C ARG A 30 7.35 26.43 28.43
N ARG A 31 7.76 27.23 27.44
CA ARG A 31 6.81 28.03 26.64
C ARG A 31 5.89 27.15 25.78
N LEU A 32 6.40 26.06 25.22
CA LEU A 32 5.60 25.12 24.41
C LEU A 32 4.68 24.26 25.27
N GLU A 33 5.12 23.89 26.48
CA GLU A 33 4.33 23.23 27.52
C GLU A 33 3.12 24.08 27.91
N ALA A 34 3.31 25.37 28.22
CA ALA A 34 2.22 26.30 28.56
C ALA A 34 1.18 26.47 27.43
N GLN A 35 1.55 26.14 26.19
CA GLN A 35 0.67 26.20 25.03
C GLN A 35 0.08 24.84 24.63
N ASN A 36 0.32 23.77 25.42
CA ASN A 36 -0.06 22.40 25.09
C ASN A 36 0.47 21.95 23.71
N LYS A 37 1.65 22.45 23.31
CA LYS A 37 2.26 22.15 22.00
C LYS A 37 3.27 21.02 22.06
N ILE A 38 3.58 20.49 23.24
CA ILE A 38 4.41 19.30 23.40
C ILE A 38 3.50 18.07 23.32
N VAL A 39 3.30 17.58 22.09
CA VAL A 39 2.48 16.40 21.80
C VAL A 39 3.34 15.32 21.18
N PHE A 40 3.55 14.21 21.89
CA PHE A 40 4.08 12.97 21.31
C PHE A 40 2.91 12.04 21.05
N LYS A 41 2.42 11.96 19.81
CA LYS A 41 1.49 10.89 19.43
C LYS A 41 2.26 9.57 19.33
N ALA A 42 2.52 8.94 20.47
CA ALA A 42 3.07 7.58 20.53
C ALA A 42 1.96 6.59 20.95
N HIS A 43 2.04 5.39 20.38
CA HIS A 43 1.19 4.26 20.72
C HIS A 43 1.35 3.92 22.22
N PRO A 44 0.30 3.55 22.97
CA PRO A 44 0.43 3.21 24.40
C PRO A 44 1.52 2.16 24.71
N SER A 45 1.74 1.21 23.81
CA SER A 45 2.82 0.21 23.88
C SER A 45 4.25 0.76 23.72
N LEU A 46 4.41 2.01 23.25
CA LEU A 46 5.70 2.71 23.15
C LEU A 46 5.97 3.62 24.36
N HIS A 47 4.93 4.01 25.11
CA HIS A 47 5.04 4.88 26.28
C HIS A 47 5.39 4.12 27.56
N ALA A 48 4.91 2.88 27.71
CA ALA A 48 5.34 1.98 28.80
C ALA A 48 6.72 1.35 28.55
N PHE A 49 7.53 1.95 27.67
CA PHE A 49 8.86 1.48 27.32
C PHE A 49 9.90 2.22 28.18
N PRO A 50 10.64 1.53 29.07
CA PRO A 50 11.75 2.17 29.76
C PRO A 50 12.86 2.43 28.74
N TRP A 51 12.95 3.67 28.26
CA TRP A 51 13.98 4.14 27.33
C TRP A 51 15.32 4.31 28.06
N SER A 52 15.85 3.22 28.61
CA SER A 52 17.15 3.21 29.25
C SER A 52 18.22 2.82 28.23
N ILE A 53 19.20 3.70 28.04
CA ILE A 53 20.37 3.44 27.19
C ILE A 53 21.58 3.32 28.11
N PRO A 54 22.44 2.30 27.94
CA PRO A 54 23.67 2.20 28.70
C PRO A 54 24.55 3.47 28.55
N PRO A 55 25.21 3.95 29.61
CA PRO A 55 26.04 5.17 29.58
C PRO A 55 27.17 5.14 28.54
N LYS A 56 27.58 3.93 28.13
CA LYS A 56 28.61 3.68 27.11
C LYS A 56 28.19 4.00 25.66
N VAL A 57 26.91 4.29 25.41
CA VAL A 57 26.44 4.65 24.07
C VAL A 57 26.70 6.13 23.83
N SER A 58 27.53 6.44 22.83
CA SER A 58 27.80 7.82 22.43
C SER A 58 26.53 8.59 22.03
N ASN A 59 26.52 9.90 22.26
CA ASN A 59 25.38 10.78 21.92
C ASN A 59 24.93 10.64 20.46
N HIS A 60 25.88 10.48 19.53
CA HIS A 60 25.56 10.30 18.10
C HIS A 60 24.82 8.98 17.80
N ASN A 61 24.93 7.97 18.67
CA ASN A 61 24.32 6.65 18.50
C ASN A 61 23.04 6.43 19.32
N ILE A 62 22.64 7.40 20.16
CA ILE A 62 21.44 7.32 21.02
C ILE A 62 20.19 6.94 20.22
N ASN A 63 19.95 7.62 19.09
CA ASN A 63 18.78 7.36 18.23
C ASN A 63 18.77 5.92 17.66
N GLN A 64 19.95 5.39 17.32
CA GLN A 64 20.06 4.03 16.81
C GLN A 64 19.83 3.01 17.93
N ALA A 65 20.37 3.26 19.13
CA ALA A 65 20.17 2.42 20.31
C ALA A 65 18.70 2.38 20.75
N LEU A 66 18.01 3.52 20.82
CA LEU A 66 16.59 3.60 21.12
C LEU A 66 15.74 2.80 20.12
N LYS A 67 16.03 2.96 18.82
CA LYS A 67 15.35 2.16 17.79
C LYS A 67 15.56 0.67 18.06
N LYS A 68 16.79 0.21 18.29
CA LYS A 68 17.10 -1.20 18.56
C LYS A 68 16.31 -1.75 19.76
N LEU A 69 16.14 -0.98 20.83
CA LEU A 69 15.38 -1.37 22.02
C LEU A 69 13.89 -1.63 21.71
N SER A 70 13.23 -0.68 21.03
CA SER A 70 11.83 -0.85 20.62
C SER A 70 11.64 -2.03 19.66
N PHE A 71 12.58 -2.23 18.73
CA PHE A 71 12.60 -3.38 17.83
C PHE A 71 12.81 -4.70 18.56
N ALA A 72 13.70 -4.75 19.55
CA ALA A 72 13.99 -5.95 20.33
C ALA A 72 12.78 -6.40 21.15
N ARG A 73 12.07 -5.48 21.81
CA ARG A 73 10.85 -5.80 22.56
C ARG A 73 9.69 -6.18 21.66
N ALA A 74 9.46 -5.41 20.59
CA ALA A 74 8.45 -5.77 19.60
C ALA A 74 8.71 -7.18 19.05
N LYS A 75 9.97 -7.59 18.89
CA LYS A 75 10.29 -8.98 18.55
C LYS A 75 10.07 -9.96 19.69
N GLY A 76 10.51 -9.67 20.92
CA GLY A 76 10.29 -10.56 22.06
C GLY A 76 8.80 -10.86 22.28
N GLU A 77 7.97 -9.82 22.23
CA GLU A 77 6.51 -9.92 22.44
C GLU A 77 5.78 -10.45 21.19
N LEU A 78 6.16 -10.01 19.99
CA LEU A 78 5.43 -10.35 18.77
C LEU A 78 5.99 -11.58 18.04
N ALA A 79 7.21 -12.04 18.29
CA ALA A 79 7.80 -13.17 17.54
C ALA A 79 6.98 -14.46 17.68
N PRO A 80 6.47 -14.85 18.87
CA PRO A 80 5.59 -16.02 18.99
C PRO A 80 4.30 -15.87 18.17
N ALA A 81 3.64 -14.71 18.26
CA ALA A 81 2.44 -14.41 17.49
C ALA A 81 2.73 -14.34 15.97
N LEU A 82 3.92 -13.86 15.59
CA LEU A 82 4.37 -13.73 14.21
C LEU A 82 4.58 -15.10 13.56
N THR A 83 5.04 -16.11 14.30
CA THR A 83 5.15 -17.49 13.78
C THR A 83 3.80 -18.01 13.32
N LYS A 84 2.75 -17.83 14.13
CA LYS A 84 1.39 -18.21 13.76
C LYS A 84 0.92 -17.46 12.51
N VAL A 85 1.23 -16.17 12.40
CA VAL A 85 0.89 -15.36 11.22
C VAL A 85 1.63 -15.83 9.98
N VAL A 86 2.94 -16.05 10.06
CA VAL A 86 3.79 -16.52 8.95
C VAL A 86 3.33 -17.89 8.45
N ASN A 87 3.13 -18.86 9.35
CA ASN A 87 2.67 -20.20 8.98
C ASN A 87 1.28 -20.16 8.32
N ARG A 88 0.37 -19.33 8.85
CA ARG A 88 -0.95 -19.12 8.25
C ARG A 88 -0.86 -18.50 6.85
N LEU A 89 0.03 -17.52 6.66
CA LEU A 89 0.23 -16.88 5.36
C LEU A 89 0.80 -17.87 4.34
N GLU A 90 1.79 -18.67 4.72
CA GLU A 90 2.36 -19.72 3.88
C GLU A 90 1.32 -20.76 3.49
N ALA A 91 0.54 -21.26 4.45
CA ALA A 91 -0.52 -22.21 4.19
C ALA A 91 -1.56 -21.67 3.21
N ARG A 92 -1.99 -20.40 3.39
CA ARG A 92 -2.95 -19.77 2.47
C ARG A 92 -2.36 -19.51 1.09
N ALA A 93 -1.11 -19.04 1.02
CA ALA A 93 -0.46 -18.70 -0.24
C ALA A 93 -0.22 -19.93 -1.14
N LYS A 94 -0.18 -21.15 -0.58
CA LYS A 94 -0.16 -22.40 -1.36
C LYS A 94 -1.41 -22.61 -2.22
N HIS A 95 -2.55 -22.06 -1.81
CA HIS A 95 -3.84 -22.30 -2.44
C HIS A 95 -4.48 -21.05 -3.06
N ASP A 96 -3.87 -19.88 -2.87
CA ASP A 96 -4.36 -18.60 -3.39
C ASP A 96 -3.25 -17.87 -4.16
N ASP A 97 -3.27 -18.00 -5.49
CA ASP A 97 -2.29 -17.34 -6.37
C ASP A 97 -2.34 -15.82 -6.24
N GLY A 98 -3.51 -15.22 -5.97
CA GLY A 98 -3.60 -13.77 -5.82
C GLY A 98 -2.87 -13.30 -4.57
N LEU A 99 -3.07 -14.01 -3.47
CA LEU A 99 -2.35 -13.79 -2.22
C LEU A 99 -0.85 -14.02 -2.36
N TRP A 100 -0.44 -15.12 -3.02
CA TRP A 100 0.97 -15.41 -3.28
C TRP A 100 1.67 -14.23 -3.96
N GLN A 101 1.03 -13.66 -4.98
CA GLN A 101 1.57 -12.54 -5.74
C GLN A 101 1.58 -11.24 -4.92
N ALA A 102 0.56 -10.99 -4.11
CA ALA A 102 0.56 -9.86 -3.18
C ALA A 102 1.73 -9.95 -2.18
N LEU A 103 2.08 -11.16 -1.73
CA LEU A 103 3.19 -11.45 -0.81
C LEU A 103 4.58 -11.33 -1.44
N GLN A 104 4.70 -11.19 -2.77
CA GLN A 104 5.98 -10.91 -3.43
C GLN A 104 6.50 -9.49 -3.17
N GLN A 105 5.70 -8.63 -2.54
CA GLN A 105 6.10 -7.28 -2.18
C GLN A 105 6.81 -7.26 -0.83
N THR A 106 7.96 -6.60 -0.78
CA THR A 106 8.65 -6.28 0.48
C THR A 106 7.85 -5.28 1.31
N PRO A 107 8.07 -5.18 2.64
CA PRO A 107 7.45 -4.12 3.44
C PRO A 107 7.73 -2.73 2.87
N ASN A 108 8.95 -2.47 2.39
CA ASN A 108 9.27 -1.18 1.78
C ASN A 108 8.40 -0.91 0.55
N GLN A 109 8.13 -1.90 -0.31
CA GLN A 109 7.24 -1.75 -1.47
C GLN A 109 5.76 -1.60 -1.07
N LEU A 110 5.35 -2.17 0.07
CA LEU A 110 4.00 -2.01 0.61
C LEU A 110 3.79 -0.61 1.21
N TRP A 111 4.75 -0.16 2.02
CA TRP A 111 4.64 1.05 2.86
C TRP A 111 5.20 2.32 2.22
N ARG A 112 6.19 2.24 1.32
CA ARG A 112 6.82 3.44 0.74
C ARG A 112 5.96 3.98 -0.40
N HIS A 113 5.07 4.91 -0.07
CA HIS A 113 4.19 5.54 -1.06
C HIS A 113 4.65 6.92 -1.56
N ARG A 114 5.61 7.57 -0.90
CA ARG A 114 6.09 8.93 -1.26
C ARG A 114 4.94 9.93 -1.48
N ASN A 115 3.90 9.87 -0.66
CA ASN A 115 2.67 10.66 -0.77
C ASN A 115 1.89 10.49 -2.10
N ALA A 116 2.15 9.45 -2.91
CA ALA A 116 1.44 9.20 -4.16
C ALA A 116 0.05 8.58 -3.95
N ILE A 117 -0.10 7.83 -2.86
CA ILE A 117 -1.37 7.29 -2.36
C ILE A 117 -1.58 7.70 -0.89
N THR A 118 -2.81 7.58 -0.41
CA THR A 118 -3.20 7.91 0.96
C THR A 118 -2.78 6.82 1.96
N GLU A 119 -2.69 7.18 3.24
CA GLU A 119 -2.43 6.22 4.33
C GLU A 119 -3.47 5.09 4.37
N TYR A 120 -4.74 5.40 4.10
CA TYR A 120 -5.80 4.40 4.03
C TYR A 120 -5.56 3.39 2.89
N GLN A 121 -5.15 3.88 1.72
CA GLN A 121 -4.79 3.01 0.59
C GLN A 121 -3.60 2.11 0.94
N VAL A 122 -2.55 2.65 1.56
CA VAL A 122 -1.41 1.85 2.04
C VAL A 122 -1.87 0.77 3.02
N TRP A 123 -2.70 1.15 4.00
CA TRP A 123 -3.23 0.24 5.01
C TRP A 123 -4.04 -0.91 4.40
N ILE A 124 -4.93 -0.63 3.44
CA ILE A 124 -5.71 -1.67 2.75
C ILE A 124 -4.80 -2.61 1.96
N ASN A 125 -3.85 -2.08 1.18
CA ASN A 125 -2.93 -2.90 0.40
C ASN A 125 -2.09 -3.82 1.30
N TYR A 126 -1.58 -3.28 2.41
CA TYR A 126 -0.88 -4.08 3.42
C TYR A 126 -1.77 -5.18 3.99
N ARG A 127 -2.98 -4.85 4.48
CA ARG A 127 -3.92 -5.81 5.07
C ARG A 127 -4.37 -6.87 4.08
N LEU A 128 -4.51 -6.54 2.80
CA LEU A 128 -4.75 -7.52 1.74
C LEU A 128 -3.58 -8.49 1.63
N ALA A 129 -2.34 -7.98 1.49
CA ALA A 129 -1.14 -8.81 1.36
C ALA A 129 -0.95 -9.75 2.56
N VAL A 130 -1.24 -9.29 3.78
CA VAL A 130 -1.17 -10.13 4.99
C VAL A 130 -2.49 -10.83 5.35
N SER A 131 -3.47 -10.83 4.45
CA SER A 131 -4.77 -11.50 4.63
C SER A 131 -5.46 -11.18 5.96
N GLN A 132 -5.43 -9.91 6.36
CA GLN A 132 -6.00 -9.38 7.61
C GLN A 132 -7.23 -8.49 7.39
N LEU A 133 -7.72 -8.35 6.16
CA LEU A 133 -9.01 -7.71 5.91
C LEU A 133 -10.13 -8.60 6.45
N ASN A 134 -10.93 -8.04 7.37
CA ASN A 134 -12.00 -8.78 8.03
C ASN A 134 -13.26 -8.78 7.17
N LEU A 135 -13.73 -9.97 6.80
CA LEU A 135 -14.96 -10.14 6.05
C LEU A 135 -16.18 -10.32 6.95
N TYR A 136 -15.98 -10.59 8.25
CA TYR A 136 -17.07 -10.70 9.21
C TYR A 136 -17.70 -9.33 9.51
N PHE A 137 -19.00 -9.33 9.68
CA PHE A 137 -19.78 -8.19 10.16
C PHE A 137 -21.04 -8.72 10.87
N ASP A 138 -21.61 -7.90 11.74
CA ASP A 138 -22.84 -8.26 12.44
C ASP A 138 -24.04 -8.34 11.48
N GLY A 139 -24.90 -9.35 11.63
CA GLY A 139 -25.96 -9.65 10.67
C GLY A 139 -25.47 -10.29 9.35
N ARG A 140 -24.24 -10.83 9.31
CA ARG A 140 -23.81 -11.70 8.20
C ARG A 140 -24.69 -12.95 8.21
N GLN A 141 -25.40 -13.19 7.10
CA GLN A 141 -26.21 -14.40 6.94
C GLN A 141 -25.30 -15.64 6.99
N THR A 142 -25.88 -16.79 7.35
CA THR A 142 -25.15 -18.06 7.44
C THR A 142 -24.49 -18.44 6.11
N ASP A 143 -25.03 -17.97 4.99
CA ASP A 143 -24.37 -18.04 3.70
C ASP A 143 -23.28 -16.96 3.61
N ASN A 144 -22.01 -17.39 3.59
CA ASN A 144 -20.88 -16.49 3.39
C ASN A 144 -20.78 -16.05 1.91
N SER A 145 -21.90 -15.77 1.25
CA SER A 145 -22.01 -15.44 -0.17
C SER A 145 -21.64 -13.98 -0.45
N CYS A 146 -21.13 -13.72 -1.66
CA CYS A 146 -20.84 -12.37 -2.10
C CYS A 146 -22.12 -11.63 -2.50
N ARG A 147 -22.36 -10.46 -1.90
CA ARG A 147 -23.57 -9.65 -2.10
C ARG A 147 -23.45 -8.62 -3.22
N LYS A 148 -22.29 -8.55 -3.87
CA LYS A 148 -21.92 -7.46 -4.77
C LYS A 148 -22.74 -7.41 -6.05
N LEU A 149 -23.08 -8.57 -6.61
CA LEU A 149 -23.92 -8.70 -7.80
C LEU A 149 -24.81 -9.93 -7.63
N ALA A 150 -25.95 -9.97 -8.34
CA ALA A 150 -26.82 -11.15 -8.36
C ALA A 150 -26.07 -12.42 -8.82
N SER A 151 -25.18 -12.29 -9.81
CA SER A 151 -24.34 -13.38 -10.29
C SER A 151 -23.27 -13.86 -9.30
N CYS A 152 -23.04 -13.12 -8.21
CA CYS A 152 -22.08 -13.51 -7.18
C CYS A 152 -22.72 -14.32 -6.02
N LYS A 153 -24.06 -14.48 -5.99
CA LYS A 153 -24.76 -15.11 -4.85
C LYS A 153 -24.33 -16.55 -4.58
N GLU A 154 -23.91 -17.28 -5.60
CA GLU A 154 -23.42 -18.67 -5.44
C GLU A 154 -21.93 -18.74 -5.06
N HIS A 155 -21.23 -17.60 -5.08
CA HIS A 155 -19.80 -17.54 -4.80
C HIS A 155 -19.56 -17.14 -3.35
N LYS A 156 -18.73 -17.92 -2.65
CA LYS A 156 -18.27 -17.58 -1.32
C LYS A 156 -17.47 -16.28 -1.36
N GLU A 157 -17.84 -15.34 -0.50
CA GLU A 157 -17.13 -14.09 -0.29
C GLU A 157 -15.77 -14.36 0.38
N THR A 158 -14.73 -14.34 -0.43
CA THR A 158 -13.33 -14.44 -0.03
C THR A 158 -12.55 -13.21 -0.50
N LEU A 159 -11.32 -13.02 -0.01
CA LEU A 159 -10.45 -11.97 -0.54
C LEU A 159 -10.12 -12.21 -2.02
N ALA A 160 -9.86 -13.46 -2.41
CA ALA A 160 -9.65 -13.84 -3.81
C ALA A 160 -10.85 -13.44 -4.68
N HIS A 161 -12.06 -13.71 -4.19
CA HIS A 161 -13.27 -13.30 -4.88
C HIS A 161 -13.40 -11.79 -5.01
N ILE A 162 -13.32 -11.05 -3.89
CA ILE A 162 -13.52 -9.59 -3.87
C ILE A 162 -12.53 -8.86 -4.76
N PHE A 163 -11.26 -9.30 -4.77
CA PHE A 163 -10.18 -8.59 -5.45
C PHE A 163 -9.85 -9.12 -6.84
N TRP A 164 -10.34 -10.30 -7.24
CA TRP A 164 -10.00 -10.88 -8.54
C TRP A 164 -11.19 -11.53 -9.25
N GLU A 165 -11.86 -12.50 -8.63
CA GLU A 165 -12.83 -13.35 -9.34
C GLU A 165 -14.17 -12.64 -9.57
N CYS A 166 -14.54 -11.70 -8.70
CA CYS A 166 -15.78 -10.95 -8.82
C CYS A 166 -15.85 -10.23 -10.19
N PRO A 167 -16.98 -10.25 -10.91
CA PRO A 167 -17.11 -9.54 -12.18
C PRO A 167 -16.78 -8.05 -12.08
N CYS A 168 -17.13 -7.38 -10.97
CA CYS A 168 -16.69 -6.00 -10.73
C CYS A 168 -15.15 -5.88 -10.64
N ALA A 169 -14.47 -6.81 -9.96
CA ALA A 169 -13.00 -6.80 -9.90
C ALA A 169 -12.37 -6.98 -11.29
N ASN A 170 -12.88 -7.93 -12.08
CA ASN A 170 -12.46 -8.14 -13.45
C ASN A 170 -12.56 -6.85 -14.28
N THR A 171 -13.68 -6.12 -14.18
CA THR A 171 -13.85 -4.87 -14.96
C THR A 171 -12.84 -3.77 -14.58
N TYR A 172 -12.32 -3.77 -13.34
CA TYR A 172 -11.33 -2.79 -12.87
C TYR A 172 -9.97 -3.13 -13.47
N TRP A 173 -9.59 -4.40 -13.33
CA TRP A 173 -8.33 -4.89 -13.86
C TRP A 173 -8.29 -4.82 -15.38
N GLU A 174 -9.38 -5.18 -16.07
CA GLU A 174 -9.53 -4.99 -17.51
C GLU A 174 -9.28 -3.53 -17.91
N ALA A 175 -9.95 -2.59 -17.22
CA ALA A 175 -9.86 -1.17 -17.52
C ALA A 175 -8.44 -0.63 -17.31
N LEU A 176 -7.72 -1.12 -16.29
CA LEU A 176 -6.34 -0.77 -15.99
C LEU A 176 -5.38 -1.38 -17.02
N VAL A 177 -5.41 -2.69 -17.20
CA VAL A 177 -4.52 -3.44 -18.12
C VAL A 177 -4.66 -2.90 -19.54
N THR A 178 -5.90 -2.70 -19.99
CA THR A 178 -6.20 -2.20 -21.34
C THR A 178 -5.62 -0.81 -21.57
N ARG A 179 -5.76 0.11 -20.61
CA ARG A 179 -5.17 1.46 -20.72
C ARG A 179 -3.65 1.48 -20.59
N TRP A 180 -3.11 0.63 -19.71
CA TRP A 180 -1.67 0.60 -19.45
C TRP A 180 -0.88 -0.04 -20.60
N THR A 181 -1.40 -1.12 -21.17
CA THR A 181 -0.76 -1.81 -22.32
C THR A 181 -1.04 -1.11 -23.65
N GLY A 182 -2.07 -0.26 -23.72
CA GLY A 182 -2.51 0.34 -24.96
C GLY A 182 -3.26 -0.62 -25.89
N GLN A 183 -3.62 -1.82 -25.42
CA GLN A 183 -4.24 -2.89 -26.20
C GLN A 183 -5.53 -3.33 -25.54
N ARG A 184 -6.51 -3.79 -26.32
CA ARG A 184 -7.77 -4.29 -25.76
C ARG A 184 -7.59 -5.72 -25.22
N TRP A 185 -7.91 -5.90 -23.94
CA TRP A 185 -7.88 -7.21 -23.29
C TRP A 185 -9.28 -7.64 -22.88
N GLN A 186 -9.54 -8.94 -22.99
CA GLN A 186 -10.79 -9.57 -22.57
C GLN A 186 -10.61 -10.26 -21.22
N GLN A 187 -11.72 -10.53 -20.52
CA GLN A 187 -11.71 -11.10 -19.17
C GLN A 187 -10.90 -12.41 -19.07
N HIS A 188 -11.02 -13.30 -20.05
CA HIS A 188 -10.30 -14.59 -20.05
C HIS A 188 -8.79 -14.43 -20.16
N ASP A 189 -8.29 -13.34 -20.74
CA ASP A 189 -6.87 -13.07 -20.86
C ASP A 189 -6.26 -12.41 -19.61
N LEU A 190 -7.09 -11.83 -18.74
CA LEU A 190 -6.61 -11.08 -17.56
C LEU A 190 -5.86 -11.97 -16.56
N ALA A 191 -6.10 -13.28 -16.59
CA ALA A 191 -5.35 -14.24 -15.78
C ALA A 191 -3.83 -14.09 -15.95
N LYS A 192 -3.36 -13.72 -17.16
CA LYS A 192 -1.94 -13.47 -17.48
C LYS A 192 -1.34 -12.29 -16.69
N PHE A 193 -2.19 -11.34 -16.27
CA PHE A 193 -1.81 -10.14 -15.53
C PHE A 193 -2.07 -10.22 -14.04
N LYS A 194 -2.60 -11.35 -13.52
CA LYS A 194 -2.93 -11.52 -12.09
C LYS A 194 -1.75 -11.20 -11.19
N ALA A 195 -0.58 -11.71 -11.55
CA ALA A 195 0.66 -11.45 -10.82
C ALA A 195 1.00 -9.96 -10.76
N ASN A 196 0.93 -9.25 -11.88
CA ASN A 196 1.21 -7.82 -11.96
C ASN A 196 0.21 -6.98 -11.17
N CYS A 197 -1.08 -7.32 -11.25
CA CYS A 197 -2.15 -6.60 -10.57
C CYS A 197 -2.01 -6.74 -9.05
N MET A 198 -1.87 -7.97 -8.56
CA MET A 198 -1.86 -8.27 -7.13
C MET A 198 -0.54 -7.87 -6.45
N SER A 199 0.59 -8.00 -7.15
CA SER A 199 1.89 -7.49 -6.66
C SER A 199 2.09 -6.00 -6.88
N ARG A 200 1.17 -5.34 -7.61
CA ARG A 200 1.26 -3.94 -8.07
C ARG A 200 2.56 -3.63 -8.83
N SER A 201 3.18 -4.66 -9.39
CA SER A 201 4.38 -4.54 -10.22
C SER A 201 3.96 -4.49 -11.68
N PRO A 202 4.37 -3.46 -12.45
CA PRO A 202 3.95 -3.31 -13.83
C PRO A 202 4.39 -4.53 -14.66
N PRO A 203 3.58 -4.97 -15.64
CA PRO A 203 4.04 -5.95 -16.62
C PRO A 203 5.14 -5.34 -17.49
N LYS A 204 5.80 -6.16 -18.32
CA LYS A 204 6.69 -5.64 -19.36
C LYS A 204 5.87 -4.74 -20.30
N LEU A 205 6.47 -3.65 -20.76
CA LEU A 205 5.84 -2.77 -21.75
C LEU A 205 5.52 -3.56 -23.02
N SER A 206 4.31 -3.37 -23.55
CA SER A 206 3.96 -3.89 -24.87
C SER A 206 4.75 -3.14 -25.94
N SER A 207 4.97 -3.77 -27.09
CA SER A 207 5.57 -3.12 -28.27
C SER A 207 4.81 -1.86 -28.67
N VAL A 208 3.47 -1.92 -28.62
CA VAL A 208 2.57 -0.80 -28.91
C VAL A 208 2.80 0.37 -27.95
N MET A 209 2.85 0.11 -26.65
CA MET A 209 3.06 1.18 -25.67
C MET A 209 4.49 1.72 -25.73
N GLN A 210 5.49 0.86 -25.95
CA GLN A 210 6.88 1.27 -26.14
C GLN A 210 7.02 2.21 -27.35
N ALA A 211 6.46 1.82 -28.51
CA ALA A 211 6.46 2.66 -29.71
C ALA A 211 5.73 3.99 -29.46
N ARG A 212 4.61 3.96 -28.73
CA ARG A 212 3.87 5.17 -28.39
C ARG A 212 4.64 6.12 -27.48
N LEU A 213 5.31 5.59 -26.44
CA LEU A 213 6.17 6.37 -25.56
C LEU A 213 7.36 6.97 -26.34
N GLN A 214 8.00 6.16 -27.20
CA GLN A 214 9.10 6.60 -28.05
C GLN A 214 8.67 7.72 -29.00
N ALA A 215 7.53 7.57 -29.68
CA ALA A 215 7.01 8.58 -30.60
C ALA A 215 6.57 9.86 -29.90
N THR A 216 6.19 9.80 -28.61
CA THR A 216 5.71 10.96 -27.87
C THR A 216 6.84 11.72 -27.17
N PHE A 217 7.87 11.02 -26.71
CA PHE A 217 8.88 11.57 -25.79
C PHE A 217 10.33 11.43 -26.28
N THR A 218 10.55 10.82 -27.46
CA THR A 218 11.82 10.69 -28.19
C THR A 218 13.04 10.43 -27.30
N ASP A 219 13.74 11.48 -26.86
CA ASP A 219 15.01 11.41 -26.14
C ASP A 219 14.85 11.19 -24.62
N GLU A 220 13.65 11.34 -24.06
CA GLU A 220 13.39 11.18 -22.62
C GLU A 220 12.60 9.90 -22.28
N VAL A 221 12.46 8.96 -23.23
CA VAL A 221 11.55 7.80 -23.09
C VAL A 221 11.72 7.06 -21.76
N GLU A 222 12.95 6.85 -21.29
CA GLU A 222 13.24 6.13 -20.04
C GLU A 222 12.62 6.81 -18.81
N ALA A 223 12.69 8.14 -18.76
CA ALA A 223 12.11 8.91 -17.67
C ALA A 223 10.58 8.83 -17.66
N TYR A 224 9.95 8.73 -18.83
CA TYR A 224 8.50 8.55 -18.95
C TYR A 224 8.09 7.11 -18.68
N VAL A 225 8.92 6.11 -18.99
CA VAL A 225 8.69 4.72 -18.59
C VAL A 225 8.64 4.60 -17.06
N ILE A 226 9.51 5.31 -16.33
CA ILE A 226 9.47 5.36 -14.87
C ILE A 226 8.12 5.90 -14.36
N GLU A 227 7.64 7.02 -14.91
CA GLU A 227 6.35 7.58 -14.50
C GLU A 227 5.16 6.72 -14.97
N TRP A 228 5.27 6.02 -16.11
CA TRP A 228 4.25 5.07 -16.57
C TRP A 228 4.13 3.85 -15.65
N ASN A 229 5.26 3.33 -15.18
CA ASN A 229 5.32 2.29 -14.15
C ASN A 229 4.75 2.78 -12.82
N ARG A 230 4.99 4.05 -12.48
CA ARG A 230 4.41 4.69 -11.30
C ARG A 230 2.88 4.81 -11.40
N VAL A 231 2.34 5.14 -12.58
CA VAL A 231 0.89 5.15 -12.84
C VAL A 231 0.28 3.78 -12.59
N TRP A 232 0.91 2.70 -13.07
CA TRP A 232 0.46 1.32 -12.77
C TRP A 232 0.36 1.06 -11.28
N TRP A 233 1.42 1.38 -10.53
CA TRP A 233 1.48 1.14 -9.10
C TRP A 233 0.39 1.92 -8.33
N ILE A 234 0.16 3.18 -8.69
CA ILE A 234 -0.89 4.02 -8.09
C ILE A 234 -2.27 3.44 -8.41
N LEU A 235 -2.56 3.17 -9.68
CA LEU A 235 -3.89 2.70 -10.09
C LEU A 235 -4.19 1.30 -9.57
N SER A 236 -3.21 0.40 -9.49
CA SER A 236 -3.39 -0.92 -8.86
C SER A 236 -3.74 -0.80 -7.38
N SER A 237 -3.09 0.14 -6.67
CA SER A 237 -3.40 0.44 -5.26
C SER A 237 -4.80 1.02 -5.09
N ILE A 238 -5.26 1.85 -6.04
CA ILE A 238 -6.60 2.42 -6.08
C ILE A 238 -7.64 1.34 -6.41
N CYS A 239 -7.38 0.46 -7.38
CA CYS A 239 -8.26 -0.69 -7.70
C CYS A 239 -8.58 -1.47 -6.43
N ILE A 240 -7.55 -1.92 -5.71
CA ILE A 240 -7.68 -2.66 -4.46
C ILE A 240 -8.52 -1.87 -3.45
N THR A 241 -8.23 -0.59 -3.25
CA THR A 241 -8.93 0.21 -2.24
C THR A 241 -10.40 0.46 -2.60
N VAL A 242 -10.69 0.77 -3.86
CA VAL A 242 -12.06 1.01 -4.33
C VAL A 242 -12.88 -0.27 -4.30
N LEU A 243 -12.29 -1.43 -4.66
CA LEU A 243 -12.98 -2.72 -4.55
C LEU A 243 -13.39 -3.02 -3.10
N TRP A 244 -12.51 -2.71 -2.14
CA TRP A 244 -12.80 -2.84 -0.72
C TRP A 244 -13.89 -1.89 -0.22
N ILE A 245 -13.79 -0.60 -0.56
CA ILE A 245 -14.80 0.41 -0.20
C ILE A 245 -16.15 0.02 -0.78
N GLN A 246 -16.19 -0.35 -2.06
CA GLN A 246 -17.42 -0.74 -2.74
C GLN A 246 -18.05 -1.98 -2.09
N ARG A 247 -17.24 -3.00 -1.73
CA ARG A 247 -17.74 -4.14 -0.96
C ARG A 247 -18.39 -3.70 0.34
N ASN A 248 -17.75 -2.80 1.10
CA ASN A 248 -18.30 -2.34 2.36
C ASN A 248 -19.59 -1.53 2.19
N ARG A 249 -19.72 -0.73 1.12
CA ARG A 249 -20.97 -0.01 0.84
C ARG A 249 -22.11 -0.96 0.49
N VAL A 250 -21.87 -1.98 -0.33
CA VAL A 250 -22.86 -3.04 -0.58
C VAL A 250 -23.26 -3.74 0.72
N THR A 251 -22.28 -4.12 1.54
CA THR A 251 -22.52 -4.91 2.75
C THR A 251 -23.23 -4.13 3.86
N HIS A 252 -22.81 -2.89 4.11
CA HIS A 252 -23.24 -2.10 5.27
C HIS A 252 -24.25 -1.00 4.94
N GLN A 253 -24.30 -0.57 3.68
CA GLN A 253 -25.17 0.52 3.21
C GLN A 253 -26.19 0.03 2.17
N GLN A 254 -26.19 -1.27 1.85
CA GLN A 254 -27.09 -1.90 0.88
C GLN A 254 -27.03 -1.26 -0.51
N GLU A 255 -25.90 -0.63 -0.85
CA GLU A 255 -25.69 -0.01 -2.15
C GLU A 255 -25.78 -1.07 -3.26
N GLN A 256 -26.48 -0.73 -4.34
CA GLN A 256 -26.52 -1.57 -5.54
C GLN A 256 -25.43 -1.13 -6.50
N VAL A 257 -24.66 -2.08 -7.00
CA VAL A 257 -23.57 -1.80 -7.93
C VAL A 257 -23.75 -2.59 -9.22
N THR A 258 -23.25 -2.04 -10.32
CA THR A 258 -23.24 -2.70 -11.63
C THR A 258 -21.81 -2.78 -12.14
N GLN A 259 -21.50 -3.75 -13.00
CA GLN A 259 -20.15 -3.86 -13.58
C GLN A 259 -19.70 -2.56 -14.26
N GLN A 260 -20.59 -1.93 -15.02
CA GLN A 260 -20.31 -0.67 -15.71
C GLN A 260 -20.13 0.50 -14.73
N GLY A 261 -21.00 0.62 -13.72
CA GLY A 261 -20.89 1.67 -12.70
C GLY A 261 -19.58 1.55 -11.92
N SER A 262 -19.20 0.32 -11.55
CA SER A 262 -17.95 0.04 -10.86
C SER A 262 -16.74 0.42 -11.74
N LYS A 263 -16.72 0.05 -13.03
CA LYS A 263 -15.66 0.45 -13.98
C LYS A 263 -15.51 1.96 -14.08
N GLN A 264 -16.63 2.69 -14.15
CA GLN A 264 -16.64 4.15 -14.19
C GLN A 264 -16.14 4.78 -12.89
N GLU A 265 -16.54 4.24 -11.73
CA GLU A 265 -16.11 4.70 -10.42
C GLU A 265 -14.58 4.57 -10.25
N PHE A 266 -14.02 3.42 -10.61
CA PHE A 266 -12.56 3.22 -10.60
C PHE A 266 -11.85 4.25 -11.46
N LEU A 267 -12.26 4.41 -12.72
CA LEU A 267 -11.62 5.33 -13.65
C LEU A 267 -11.72 6.77 -13.17
N LYS A 268 -12.89 7.19 -12.70
CA LYS A 268 -13.11 8.52 -12.15
C LYS A 268 -12.20 8.78 -10.96
N THR A 269 -12.18 7.87 -9.99
CA THR A 269 -11.37 7.99 -8.76
C THR A 269 -9.88 7.98 -9.08
N GLY A 270 -9.44 7.04 -9.91
CA GLY A 270 -8.04 6.90 -10.33
C GLY A 270 -7.51 8.13 -11.07
N LEU A 271 -8.26 8.61 -12.07
CA LEU A 271 -7.89 9.81 -12.83
C LEU A 271 -7.93 11.06 -11.94
N GLN A 272 -8.91 11.20 -11.05
CA GLN A 272 -8.99 12.33 -10.13
C GLN A 272 -7.78 12.39 -9.19
N GLN A 273 -7.39 11.25 -8.60
CA GLN A 273 -6.23 11.17 -7.72
C GLN A 273 -4.93 11.46 -8.47
N LEU A 274 -4.74 10.92 -9.67
CA LEU A 274 -3.57 11.24 -10.51
C LEU A 274 -3.53 12.73 -10.89
N ARG A 275 -4.67 13.36 -11.19
CA ARG A 275 -4.73 14.83 -11.42
C ARG A 275 -4.35 15.62 -10.18
N ALA A 276 -4.80 15.22 -9.00
CA ALA A 276 -4.43 15.88 -7.75
C ALA A 276 -2.91 15.74 -7.49
N LEU A 277 -2.37 14.54 -7.72
CA LEU A 277 -0.95 14.25 -7.56
C LEU A 277 -0.07 15.08 -8.49
N THR A 278 -0.40 15.11 -9.79
CA THR A 278 0.34 15.90 -10.79
C THR A 278 0.31 17.40 -10.45
N ARG A 279 -0.84 17.94 -10.06
CA ARG A 279 -0.97 19.34 -9.63
C ARG A 279 -0.08 19.65 -8.42
N ARG A 280 -0.07 18.77 -7.42
CA ARG A 280 0.77 18.93 -6.22
C ARG A 280 2.25 18.94 -6.58
N GLU A 281 2.71 17.94 -7.34
CA GLU A 281 4.13 17.79 -7.66
C GLU A 281 4.66 18.91 -8.55
N ARG A 282 3.82 19.45 -9.45
CA ARG A 282 4.16 20.60 -10.29
C ARG A 282 4.32 21.92 -9.52
N ARG A 283 3.75 22.03 -8.32
CA ARG A 283 3.85 23.23 -7.46
C ARG A 283 5.19 23.32 -6.71
N HIS A 284 5.90 22.21 -6.54
CA HIS A 284 7.16 22.19 -5.78
C HIS A 284 8.37 22.13 -6.73
N PRO A 285 9.39 22.99 -6.55
CA PRO A 285 10.57 23.01 -7.44
C PRO A 285 11.24 21.64 -7.60
N HIS A 286 11.43 20.92 -6.49
CA HIS A 286 12.12 19.62 -6.48
C HIS A 286 11.36 18.48 -7.17
N THR A 287 10.04 18.60 -7.37
CA THR A 287 9.21 17.57 -8.02
C THR A 287 8.55 18.06 -9.30
N LYS A 288 8.85 19.29 -9.75
CA LYS A 288 8.15 19.93 -10.87
C LYS A 288 8.30 19.15 -12.17
N ILE A 289 9.51 18.66 -12.46
CA ILE A 289 9.81 17.84 -13.64
C ILE A 289 9.03 16.53 -13.56
N GLN A 290 9.12 15.83 -12.42
CA GLN A 290 8.38 14.58 -12.19
C GLN A 290 6.87 14.76 -12.36
N GLY A 291 6.28 15.77 -11.73
CA GLY A 291 4.86 16.07 -11.84
C GLY A 291 4.41 16.45 -13.25
N THR A 292 5.32 17.01 -14.06
CA THR A 292 5.05 17.34 -15.47
C THR A 292 5.08 16.08 -16.33
N ARG A 293 6.06 15.20 -16.14
CA ARG A 293 6.12 13.88 -16.80
C ARG A 293 4.88 13.04 -16.48
N LEU A 294 4.50 12.98 -15.20
CA LEU A 294 3.29 12.28 -14.76
C LEU A 294 2.01 12.87 -15.39
N LEU A 295 1.93 14.19 -15.59
CA LEU A 295 0.80 14.83 -16.26
C LEU A 295 0.69 14.40 -17.73
N LEU A 296 1.82 14.31 -18.42
CA LEU A 296 1.87 13.87 -19.81
C LEU A 296 1.51 12.39 -19.95
N CYS A 297 2.04 11.53 -19.07
CA CYS A 297 1.61 10.13 -18.94
C CYS A 297 0.10 10.03 -18.69
N LEU A 298 -0.45 10.83 -17.78
CA LEU A 298 -1.89 10.86 -17.52
C LEU A 298 -2.69 11.26 -18.77
N GLY A 299 -2.19 12.21 -19.55
CA GLY A 299 -2.76 12.58 -20.85
C GLY A 299 -2.81 11.39 -21.81
N MET A 300 -1.74 10.59 -21.87
CA MET A 300 -1.71 9.37 -22.69
C MET A 300 -2.70 8.31 -22.21
N LEU A 301 -2.79 8.09 -20.89
CA LEU A 301 -3.68 7.12 -20.26
C LEU A 301 -5.16 7.45 -20.49
N ALA A 302 -5.50 8.73 -20.50
CA ALA A 302 -6.88 9.20 -20.66
C ALA A 302 -7.39 9.16 -22.11
N ARG A 303 -6.48 9.06 -23.10
CA ARG A 303 -6.88 9.01 -24.51
C ARG A 303 -7.57 7.67 -24.85
N PRO A 304 -8.59 7.68 -25.72
CA PRO A 304 -9.16 6.46 -26.28
C PRO A 304 -8.06 5.62 -26.94
N LEU A 305 -8.20 4.29 -26.85
CA LEU A 305 -7.29 3.36 -27.49
C LEU A 305 -7.54 3.33 -28.99
N GLN A 306 -6.48 3.26 -29.80
CA GLN A 306 -6.60 2.80 -31.16
C GLN A 306 -6.77 1.28 -31.14
N GLU A 307 -7.70 0.77 -31.95
CA GLU A 307 -8.16 -0.63 -31.96
C GLU A 307 -7.10 -1.59 -32.53
N ALA A 308 -5.97 -1.75 -31.83
CA ALA A 308 -5.01 -2.79 -32.14
C ALA A 308 -5.32 -4.04 -31.29
N PRO A 309 -5.50 -5.23 -31.92
CA PRO A 309 -5.58 -6.49 -31.19
C PRO A 309 -4.29 -6.75 -30.40
N PRO A 310 -4.36 -7.52 -29.30
CA PRO A 310 -3.20 -7.78 -28.45
C PRO A 310 -2.11 -8.52 -29.22
N GLN A 311 -0.95 -7.87 -29.37
CA GLN A 311 0.30 -8.49 -29.82
C GLN A 311 1.08 -8.96 -28.59
N GLY A 312 1.54 -10.21 -28.65
CA GLY A 312 2.02 -11.01 -27.53
C GLY A 312 2.73 -10.25 -26.42
N VAL A 313 2.09 -10.18 -25.25
CA VAL A 313 2.78 -9.85 -24.00
C VAL A 313 3.45 -11.13 -23.51
N SER A 314 4.76 -11.05 -23.26
CA SER A 314 5.55 -12.17 -22.75
C SER A 314 4.84 -12.81 -21.55
N GLN A 315 4.54 -14.11 -21.64
CA GLN A 315 3.90 -14.85 -20.56
C GLN A 315 4.73 -14.70 -19.30
N VAL A 316 4.12 -14.18 -18.23
CA VAL A 316 4.72 -14.25 -16.90
C VAL A 316 4.70 -15.72 -16.52
N GLN A 317 5.88 -16.30 -16.24
CA GLN A 317 5.99 -17.67 -15.78
C GLN A 317 5.07 -17.87 -14.57
N PRO A 318 4.39 -19.03 -14.47
CA PRO A 318 3.62 -19.35 -13.28
C PRO A 318 4.51 -19.18 -12.05
N PRO A 319 3.95 -18.78 -10.89
CA PRO A 319 4.73 -18.52 -9.70
C PRO A 319 5.64 -19.71 -9.40
N ASP A 320 6.94 -19.47 -9.29
CA ASP A 320 7.86 -20.48 -8.79
C ASP A 320 7.54 -20.72 -7.31
N ARG A 321 6.75 -21.76 -7.05
CA ARG A 321 6.27 -22.12 -5.72
C ARG A 321 7.39 -22.71 -4.84
N THR A 322 8.59 -22.91 -5.39
CA THR A 322 9.76 -23.31 -4.61
C THR A 322 10.39 -22.13 -3.88
N MET A 323 10.18 -20.89 -4.36
CA MET A 323 10.69 -19.68 -3.72
C MET A 323 9.75 -19.14 -2.66
N THR A 324 10.29 -18.79 -1.48
CA THR A 324 9.49 -18.12 -0.43
C THR A 324 9.17 -16.68 -0.83
N PRO A 325 7.91 -16.20 -0.76
CA PRO A 325 7.56 -14.83 -1.12
C PRO A 325 8.33 -13.79 -0.32
N ALA A 326 8.65 -12.65 -0.94
CA ALA A 326 9.51 -11.62 -0.36
C ALA A 326 9.04 -11.14 1.03
N LEU A 327 7.73 -10.96 1.24
CA LEU A 327 7.20 -10.55 2.54
C LEU A 327 7.41 -11.63 3.60
N ILE A 328 7.15 -12.90 3.27
CA ILE A 328 7.34 -14.03 4.18
C ILE A 328 8.82 -14.18 4.52
N SER A 329 9.71 -14.11 3.52
CA SER A 329 11.16 -14.14 3.72
C SER A 329 11.61 -13.01 4.65
N TRP A 330 11.08 -11.79 4.46
CA TRP A 330 11.38 -10.67 5.34
C TRP A 330 10.86 -10.90 6.77
N LEU A 331 9.63 -11.40 6.94
CA LEU A 331 9.06 -11.68 8.26
C LEU A 331 9.86 -12.76 9.00
N ARG A 332 10.32 -13.81 8.30
CA ARG A 332 11.21 -14.83 8.86
C ARG A 332 12.56 -14.27 9.28
N LYS A 333 13.18 -13.44 8.43
CA LYS A 333 14.43 -12.72 8.79
C LYS A 333 14.20 -11.81 10.00
N PHE A 334 13.07 -11.13 10.06
CA PHE A 334 12.71 -10.28 11.19
C PHE A 334 12.61 -11.09 12.49
N GLN A 335 12.04 -12.30 12.45
CA GLN A 335 11.98 -13.21 13.61
C GLN A 335 13.37 -13.61 14.12
N THR A 336 14.35 -13.81 13.24
CA THR A 336 15.66 -14.38 13.61
C THR A 336 16.75 -13.34 13.87
N SER A 337 16.63 -12.11 13.35
CA SER A 337 17.74 -11.13 13.35
C SER A 337 18.10 -10.49 14.71
N CYS A 338 17.62 -11.02 15.83
CA CYS A 338 17.99 -10.58 17.19
C CYS A 338 18.46 -11.75 18.08
N LYS A 339 18.63 -12.96 17.52
CA LYS A 339 19.31 -14.07 18.21
C LYS A 339 20.85 -14.00 18.09
N GLN A 340 21.38 -12.85 17.64
CA GLN A 340 22.80 -12.55 17.48
C GLN A 340 23.18 -11.35 18.34
#